data_AF-A0A7U3D3Y2-F1
#
_entry.id   AF-A0A7U3D3Y2-F1
#
_cell.length_a   1.000
_cell.length_b   1.000
_cell.length_c   1.000
_cell.angle_alpha   90.00
_cell.angle_beta   90.00
_cell.angle_gamma   90.00
#
_symmetry.space_group_name_H-M   'P 1'
#
loop_
_entity.id
_entity.type
_entity.pdbx_description
1 polymer ?
#
loop_
_entity_poly.entity_id
_entity_poly.type
_entity_poly.pdbx_seq_one_letter_code
_entity_poly.pdbx_strand_id
1 'polypeptide(L)'
;MLLHTLMETISQFFFVVLTAPLFAGILANLKAKVESRKGPSIFQPYFDIFKLLRKESVIPGNAGGFFRFAPYMLFGIYALIALIIPVFIPEPIFFTASADFLGGAILFSLAAFVKVLSAMDSGNSFAVMGVSRTMSFNFLSEGTLITVFFAVSLITGTNNPYVTNHFLASNAIANISLDHVFSTLAFFMLFLYETGKIPVESSGLMELGMIEEGLTFEYSGKLLAISKWSSYMKQYLLGSVLLNVFLVPWGLYSSGYTFLLDIPIMFAKWLLLILVVVIVETTLAKLRLFRIIDYLAAAFTFSILFLIFSEVIF
;
A
#
# COMPACT_ATOMS: atom_id res chain seq x y z
N MET A 1 -20.62 18.91 -15.45
CA MET A 1 -20.52 17.81 -14.47
C MET A 1 -19.67 16.66 -15.03
N LEU A 2 -20.11 15.98 -16.09
CA LEU A 2 -19.44 14.77 -16.63
C LEU A 2 -18.00 14.96 -17.13
N LEU A 3 -17.67 16.14 -17.70
CA LEU A 3 -16.30 16.45 -18.16
C LEU A 3 -15.32 16.63 -17.00
N HIS A 4 -15.77 17.22 -15.90
CA HIS A 4 -14.92 17.50 -14.73
C HIS A 4 -14.58 16.24 -13.98
N THR A 5 -15.58 15.40 -13.71
CA THR A 5 -15.37 14.10 -13.10
C THR A 5 -14.43 13.23 -13.95
N LEU A 6 -14.40 13.45 -15.27
CA LEU A 6 -13.51 12.71 -16.18
C LEU A 6 -12.07 13.20 -16.02
N MET A 7 -11.90 14.52 -16.00
CA MET A 7 -10.61 15.15 -15.74
C MET A 7 -10.05 14.76 -14.37
N GLU A 8 -10.89 14.76 -13.34
CA GLU A 8 -10.57 14.30 -11.98
C GLU A 8 -10.13 12.84 -11.98
N THR A 9 -10.94 11.94 -12.56
CA THR A 9 -10.62 10.50 -12.65
C THR A 9 -9.28 10.25 -13.35
N ILE A 10 -9.07 10.89 -14.50
CA ILE A 10 -7.83 10.76 -15.27
C ILE A 10 -6.64 11.33 -14.49
N SER A 11 -6.83 12.47 -13.84
CA SER A 11 -5.78 13.12 -13.05
C SER A 11 -5.40 12.27 -11.84
N GLN A 12 -6.38 11.68 -11.13
CA GLN A 12 -6.12 10.75 -10.02
C GLN A 12 -5.30 9.54 -10.46
N PHE A 13 -5.72 8.91 -11.54
CA PHE A 13 -5.00 7.77 -12.11
C PHE A 13 -3.54 8.10 -12.41
N PHE A 14 -3.29 9.15 -13.19
CA PHE A 14 -1.93 9.54 -13.56
C PHE A 14 -1.14 10.03 -12.36
N PHE A 15 -1.78 10.69 -11.40
CA PHE A 15 -1.11 11.11 -10.17
C PHE A 15 -0.58 9.91 -9.39
N VAL A 16 -1.38 8.86 -9.17
CA VAL A 16 -0.92 7.64 -8.49
C VAL A 16 0.23 7.00 -9.28
N VAL A 17 0.01 6.73 -10.57
CA VAL A 17 0.97 6.01 -11.42
C VAL A 17 2.31 6.76 -11.49
N LEU A 18 2.26 8.08 -11.64
CA LEU A 18 3.45 8.91 -11.79
C LEU A 18 4.11 9.20 -10.46
N THR A 19 3.39 9.48 -9.37
CA THR A 19 4.01 9.93 -8.11
C THR A 19 4.39 8.79 -7.18
N ALA A 20 3.82 7.59 -7.32
CA ALA A 20 4.16 6.45 -6.46
C ALA A 20 5.68 6.16 -6.37
N PRO A 21 6.46 6.12 -7.48
CA PRO A 21 7.91 5.93 -7.39
C PRO A 21 8.64 7.11 -6.71
N LEU A 22 8.10 8.33 -6.79
CA LEU A 22 8.69 9.52 -6.15
C LEU A 22 8.75 9.34 -4.63
N PHE A 23 7.65 8.93 -4.01
CA PHE A 23 7.56 8.78 -2.56
C PHE A 23 8.47 7.66 -2.04
N ALA A 24 8.62 6.57 -2.79
CA ALA A 24 9.62 5.54 -2.49
C ALA A 24 11.06 6.10 -2.54
N GLY A 25 11.35 6.97 -3.50
CA GLY A 25 12.66 7.63 -3.64
C GLY A 25 12.94 8.66 -2.54
N ILE A 26 11.94 9.45 -2.14
CA ILE A 26 12.02 10.38 -0.99
C ILE A 26 12.34 9.59 0.27
N LEU A 27 11.61 8.49 0.54
CA LEU A 27 11.85 7.62 1.69
C LEU A 27 13.28 7.10 1.71
N ALA A 28 13.77 6.54 0.60
CA ALA A 28 15.13 6.01 0.52
C ALA A 28 16.21 7.10 0.72
N ASN A 29 15.99 8.30 0.19
CA ASN A 29 16.89 9.43 0.38
C ASN A 29 16.94 9.91 1.85
N LEU A 30 15.77 10.06 2.47
CA LEU A 30 15.66 10.52 3.86
C LEU A 30 16.22 9.49 4.84
N LYS A 31 15.91 8.20 4.64
CA LYS A 31 16.48 7.11 5.44
C LYS A 31 18.01 7.14 5.42
N ALA A 32 18.61 7.21 4.25
CA ALA A 32 20.07 7.25 4.12
C ALA A 32 20.69 8.47 4.82
N LYS A 33 20.02 9.64 4.77
CA LYS A 33 20.48 10.85 5.48
C LYS A 33 20.43 10.67 7.01
N VAL A 34 19.37 10.08 7.54
CA VAL A 34 19.26 9.78 8.98
C VAL A 34 20.35 8.78 9.41
N GLU A 35 20.66 7.82 8.55
CA GLU A 35 21.78 6.88 8.74
C GLU A 35 23.17 7.50 8.48
N SER A 36 23.27 8.83 8.35
CA SER A 36 24.52 9.57 8.10
C SER A 36 25.26 9.13 6.82
N ARG A 37 24.52 8.69 5.80
CA ARG A 37 25.04 8.31 4.48
C ARG A 37 24.51 9.23 3.39
N LYS A 38 25.25 9.34 2.28
CA LYS A 38 24.77 10.02 1.07
C LYS A 38 23.73 9.12 0.39
N GLY A 39 22.46 9.46 0.52
CA GLY A 39 21.36 8.74 -0.10
C GLY A 39 21.31 8.83 -1.63
N PRO A 40 20.58 7.91 -2.29
CA PRO A 40 20.32 7.98 -3.73
C PRO A 40 19.50 9.23 -4.07
N SER A 41 19.48 9.62 -5.36
CA SER A 41 18.60 10.69 -5.82
C SER A 41 17.13 10.36 -5.53
N ILE A 42 16.31 11.36 -5.26
CA ILE A 42 14.85 11.19 -5.06
C ILE A 42 14.21 10.60 -6.33
N PHE A 43 14.76 10.88 -7.50
CA PHE A 43 14.28 10.34 -8.79
C PHE A 43 14.88 8.97 -9.14
N GLN A 44 15.69 8.37 -8.26
CA GLN A 44 16.33 7.07 -8.49
C GLN A 44 15.35 5.96 -8.90
N PRO A 45 14.16 5.81 -8.28
CA PRO A 45 13.19 4.79 -8.69
C PRO A 45 12.75 4.92 -10.15
N TYR A 46 12.62 6.14 -10.69
CA TYR A 46 12.31 6.35 -12.11
C TYR A 46 13.46 5.91 -12.99
N PHE A 47 14.70 6.32 -12.67
CA PHE A 47 15.87 5.91 -13.44
C PHE A 47 16.02 4.39 -13.46
N ASP A 48 15.74 3.72 -12.34
CA ASP A 48 15.77 2.26 -12.27
C ASP A 48 14.66 1.59 -13.09
N ILE A 49 13.43 2.10 -13.05
CA ILE A 49 12.34 1.62 -13.92
C ILE A 49 12.71 1.81 -15.39
N PHE A 50 13.13 3.00 -15.81
CA PHE A 50 13.50 3.27 -17.20
C PHE A 50 14.68 2.42 -17.67
N LYS A 51 15.67 2.21 -16.80
CA LYS A 51 16.80 1.32 -17.05
C LYS A 51 16.32 -0.11 -17.28
N LEU A 52 15.45 -0.63 -16.41
CA LEU A 52 14.94 -2.00 -16.50
C LEU A 52 14.02 -2.21 -17.71
N LEU A 53 13.22 -1.21 -18.08
CA LEU A 53 12.36 -1.26 -19.28
C LEU A 53 13.17 -1.39 -20.59
N ARG A 54 14.42 -0.93 -20.61
CA ARG A 54 15.34 -1.05 -21.75
C ARG A 54 16.14 -2.34 -21.75
N LYS A 55 16.07 -3.14 -20.68
CA LYS A 55 16.78 -4.41 -20.58
C LYS A 55 15.92 -5.56 -21.12
N GLU A 56 16.60 -6.53 -21.72
CA GLU A 56 15.98 -7.80 -22.08
C GLU A 56 15.50 -8.54 -20.83
N SER A 57 14.37 -9.24 -20.97
CA SER A 57 13.81 -10.05 -19.89
C SER A 57 14.20 -11.51 -20.10
N VAL A 58 15.05 -12.01 -19.23
CA VAL A 58 15.39 -13.43 -19.13
C VAL A 58 14.33 -14.11 -18.26
N ILE A 59 13.70 -15.15 -18.82
CA ILE A 59 12.65 -15.92 -18.16
C ILE A 59 13.21 -17.31 -17.85
N PRO A 60 12.99 -17.87 -16.66
CA PRO A 60 13.45 -19.23 -16.33
C PRO A 60 12.85 -20.26 -17.29
N GLY A 61 13.62 -21.30 -17.63
CA GLY A 61 13.19 -22.34 -18.57
C GLY A 61 11.95 -23.12 -18.10
N ASN A 62 11.78 -23.25 -16.78
CA ASN A 62 10.64 -23.93 -16.16
C ASN A 62 9.45 -23.00 -15.86
N ALA A 63 9.56 -21.70 -16.16
CA ALA A 63 8.51 -20.76 -15.81
C ALA A 63 7.30 -20.87 -16.75
N GLY A 64 6.10 -20.98 -16.16
CA GLY A 64 4.86 -21.05 -16.90
C GLY A 64 4.45 -19.74 -17.57
N GLY A 65 3.31 -19.78 -18.27
CA GLY A 65 2.74 -18.60 -18.92
C GLY A 65 2.26 -17.54 -17.91
N PHE A 66 1.83 -17.97 -16.72
CA PHE A 66 1.28 -17.07 -15.71
C PHE A 66 2.36 -16.11 -15.18
N PHE A 67 3.59 -16.61 -14.95
CA PHE A 67 4.76 -15.81 -14.59
C PHE A 67 4.95 -14.61 -15.55
N ARG A 68 4.75 -14.81 -16.85
CA ARG A 68 4.96 -13.75 -17.86
C ARG A 68 3.90 -12.64 -17.79
N PHE A 69 2.66 -13.00 -17.48
CA PHE A 69 1.54 -12.06 -17.45
C PHE A 69 1.31 -11.41 -16.07
N ALA A 70 1.76 -12.05 -14.99
CA ALA A 70 1.52 -11.62 -13.63
C ALA A 70 1.93 -10.16 -13.33
N PRO A 71 3.12 -9.66 -13.74
CA PRO A 71 3.47 -8.26 -13.50
C PRO A 71 2.48 -7.27 -14.12
N TYR A 72 1.95 -7.58 -15.30
CA TYR A 72 0.94 -6.74 -15.97
C TYR A 72 -0.41 -6.81 -15.27
N MET A 73 -0.82 -8.00 -14.79
CA MET A 73 -2.04 -8.16 -13.99
C MET A 73 -1.94 -7.37 -12.68
N LEU A 74 -0.81 -7.45 -11.97
CA LEU A 74 -0.56 -6.68 -10.75
C LEU A 74 -0.68 -5.18 -11.00
N PHE A 75 -0.04 -4.69 -12.08
CA PHE A 75 -0.13 -3.28 -12.46
C PHE A 75 -1.58 -2.88 -12.74
N GLY A 76 -2.31 -3.70 -13.50
CA GLY A 76 -3.72 -3.50 -13.81
C GLY A 76 -4.62 -3.47 -12.58
N ILE A 77 -4.40 -4.36 -11.61
CA ILE A 77 -5.18 -4.39 -10.36
C ILE A 77 -4.94 -3.12 -9.54
N TYR A 78 -3.68 -2.72 -9.32
CA TYR A 78 -3.40 -1.47 -8.59
C TYR A 78 -3.87 -0.22 -9.35
N ALA A 79 -3.80 -0.25 -10.68
CA ALA A 79 -4.36 0.77 -11.55
C ALA A 79 -5.89 0.90 -11.40
N LEU A 80 -6.61 -0.22 -11.25
CA LEU A 80 -8.05 -0.21 -10.94
C LEU A 80 -8.32 0.32 -9.54
N ILE A 81 -7.54 -0.10 -8.53
CA ILE A 81 -7.67 0.40 -7.16
C ILE A 81 -7.49 1.94 -7.11
N ALA A 82 -6.56 2.48 -7.90
CA ALA A 82 -6.34 3.92 -8.02
C ALA A 82 -7.56 4.70 -8.58
N LEU A 83 -8.44 4.03 -9.33
CA LEU A 83 -9.69 4.59 -9.85
C LEU A 83 -10.86 4.45 -8.88
N ILE A 84 -10.69 3.69 -7.80
CA ILE A 84 -11.75 3.41 -6.83
C ILE A 84 -11.50 4.20 -5.55
N ILE A 85 -10.30 4.11 -4.97
CA ILE A 85 -10.01 4.65 -3.64
C ILE A 85 -9.78 6.17 -3.69
N PRO A 86 -10.26 6.95 -2.70
CA PRO A 86 -9.95 8.37 -2.59
C PRO A 86 -8.46 8.60 -2.34
N VAL A 87 -7.80 9.28 -3.29
CA VAL A 87 -6.37 9.61 -3.20
C VAL A 87 -6.21 11.08 -2.82
N PHE A 88 -6.30 12.00 -3.77
CA PHE A 88 -6.22 13.43 -3.48
C PHE A 88 -7.52 14.15 -3.82
N ILE A 89 -8.44 13.46 -4.49
CA ILE A 89 -9.76 13.99 -4.84
C ILE A 89 -10.73 13.52 -3.75
N PRO A 90 -11.31 14.45 -2.95
CA PRO A 90 -12.18 14.08 -1.83
C PRO A 90 -13.59 13.69 -2.29
N GLU A 91 -13.97 14.02 -3.53
CA GLU A 91 -15.29 13.78 -4.10
C GLU A 91 -15.36 12.49 -4.94
N PRO A 92 -16.53 11.85 -5.06
CA PRO A 92 -16.74 10.68 -5.90
C PRO A 92 -16.33 10.91 -7.37
N ILE A 93 -15.41 10.08 -7.85
CA ILE A 93 -15.00 10.00 -9.25
C ILE A 93 -15.83 8.95 -10.00
N PHE A 94 -15.62 8.79 -11.31
CA PHE A 94 -16.49 7.95 -12.16
C PHE A 94 -16.64 6.50 -11.69
N PHE A 95 -15.57 5.89 -11.19
CA PHE A 95 -15.55 4.49 -10.77
C PHE A 95 -15.77 4.31 -9.26
N THR A 96 -16.07 5.38 -8.52
CA THR A 96 -16.33 5.32 -7.08
C THR A 96 -17.46 4.35 -6.73
N ALA A 97 -18.52 4.28 -7.56
CA ALA A 97 -19.66 3.39 -7.30
C ALA A 97 -19.35 1.90 -7.55
N SER A 98 -18.18 1.57 -8.11
CA SER A 98 -17.85 0.20 -8.52
C SER A 98 -17.33 -0.67 -7.39
N ALA A 99 -16.80 -0.09 -6.31
CA ALA A 99 -16.29 -0.85 -5.17
C ALA A 99 -16.25 0.02 -3.90
N ASP A 100 -16.39 -0.66 -2.77
CA ASP A 100 -16.35 -0.13 -1.42
C ASP A 100 -15.03 -0.52 -0.73
N PHE A 101 -14.86 -0.27 0.58
CA PHE A 101 -13.64 -0.70 1.27
C PHE A 101 -13.42 -2.22 1.20
N LEU A 102 -14.49 -3.02 1.27
CA LEU A 102 -14.39 -4.48 1.15
C LEU A 102 -13.94 -4.89 -0.25
N GLY A 103 -14.50 -4.30 -1.29
CA GLY A 103 -14.06 -4.48 -2.67
C GLY A 103 -12.59 -4.08 -2.85
N GLY A 104 -12.17 -2.97 -2.24
CA GLY A 104 -10.77 -2.56 -2.16
C GLY A 104 -9.87 -3.63 -1.52
N ALA A 105 -10.26 -4.16 -0.35
CA ALA A 105 -9.53 -5.25 0.30
C ALA A 105 -9.43 -6.49 -0.57
N ILE A 106 -10.51 -6.91 -1.22
CA ILE A 106 -10.53 -8.06 -2.13
C ILE A 106 -9.58 -7.83 -3.32
N LEU A 107 -9.52 -6.63 -3.89
CA LEU A 107 -8.58 -6.30 -4.96
C LEU A 107 -7.11 -6.35 -4.48
N PHE A 108 -6.82 -5.87 -3.26
CA PHE A 108 -5.50 -6.03 -2.66
C PHE A 108 -5.14 -7.51 -2.43
N SER A 109 -6.07 -8.31 -1.90
CA SER A 109 -5.89 -9.76 -1.73
C SER A 109 -5.71 -10.47 -3.07
N LEU A 110 -6.44 -10.06 -4.12
CA LEU A 110 -6.26 -10.58 -5.48
C LEU A 110 -4.86 -10.27 -6.01
N ALA A 111 -4.35 -9.06 -5.79
CA ALA A 111 -2.98 -8.72 -6.17
C ALA A 111 -1.95 -9.56 -5.39
N ALA A 112 -2.16 -9.77 -4.09
CA ALA A 112 -1.29 -10.64 -3.28
C ALA A 112 -1.31 -12.09 -3.80
N PHE A 113 -2.50 -12.63 -4.10
CA PHE A 113 -2.68 -13.95 -4.68
C PHE A 113 -1.95 -14.10 -6.02
N VAL A 114 -2.14 -13.14 -6.95
CA VAL A 114 -1.45 -13.14 -8.25
C VAL A 114 0.07 -13.11 -8.06
N LYS A 115 0.57 -12.29 -7.12
CA LYS A 115 2.00 -12.19 -6.83
C LYS A 115 2.56 -13.52 -6.33
N VAL A 116 1.89 -14.16 -5.38
CA VAL A 116 2.27 -15.48 -4.83
C VAL A 116 2.23 -16.57 -5.91
N LEU A 117 1.15 -16.65 -6.67
CA LEU A 117 1.01 -17.64 -7.73
C LEU A 117 2.10 -17.49 -8.79
N SER A 118 2.47 -16.26 -9.13
CA SER A 118 3.56 -15.99 -10.06
C SER A 118 4.92 -16.44 -9.53
N ALA A 119 5.18 -16.26 -8.24
CA ALA A 119 6.42 -16.72 -7.63
C ALA A 119 6.52 -18.26 -7.61
N MET A 120 5.39 -18.97 -7.41
CA MET A 120 5.32 -20.43 -7.53
C MET A 120 5.57 -20.90 -8.96
N ASP A 121 4.99 -20.21 -9.94
CA ASP A 121 5.11 -20.52 -11.38
C ASP A 121 6.53 -20.27 -11.92
N SER A 122 7.42 -19.63 -11.15
CA SER A 122 8.82 -19.39 -11.54
C SER A 122 9.68 -20.67 -11.55
N GLY A 123 9.28 -21.70 -10.81
CA GLY A 123 9.99 -22.98 -10.74
C GLY A 123 11.31 -22.98 -9.95
N ASN A 124 11.63 -21.91 -9.21
CA ASN A 124 12.82 -21.85 -8.34
C ASN A 124 12.48 -22.13 -6.87
N SER A 125 13.28 -22.96 -6.20
CA SER A 125 13.13 -23.30 -4.78
C SER A 125 13.22 -22.08 -3.86
N PHE A 126 14.05 -21.07 -4.15
CA PHE A 126 14.15 -19.86 -3.33
C PHE A 126 12.88 -19.00 -3.38
N ALA A 127 12.30 -18.84 -4.57
CA ALA A 127 11.03 -18.15 -4.74
C ALA A 127 9.90 -18.88 -3.98
N VAL A 128 9.87 -20.22 -4.06
CA VAL A 128 8.90 -21.05 -3.34
C VAL A 128 9.06 -20.97 -1.82
N MET A 129 10.30 -20.85 -1.30
CA MET A 129 10.52 -20.59 0.13
C MET A 129 9.95 -19.23 0.56
N GLY A 130 10.10 -18.18 -0.28
CA GLY A 130 9.47 -16.87 -0.05
C GLY A 130 7.95 -16.95 -0.05
N VAL A 131 7.37 -17.74 -0.96
CA VAL A 131 5.93 -18.02 -0.99
C VAL A 131 5.46 -18.70 0.28
N SER A 132 6.13 -19.76 0.73
CA SER A 132 5.74 -20.48 1.96
C SER A 132 5.69 -19.54 3.17
N ARG A 133 6.68 -18.65 3.31
CA ARG A 133 6.71 -17.63 4.38
C ARG A 133 5.58 -16.63 4.24
N THR A 134 5.37 -16.08 3.05
CA THR A 134 4.29 -15.12 2.77
C THR A 134 2.94 -15.73 3.12
N MET A 135 2.64 -16.93 2.62
CA MET A 135 1.37 -17.62 2.90
C MET A 135 1.18 -17.96 4.39
N SER A 136 2.25 -18.26 5.12
CA SER A 136 2.16 -18.52 6.57
C SER A 136 1.71 -17.29 7.36
N PHE A 137 1.95 -16.09 6.85
CA PHE A 137 1.64 -14.83 7.54
C PHE A 137 0.42 -14.13 6.96
N ASN A 138 0.11 -14.37 5.67
CA ASN A 138 -0.91 -13.61 4.93
C ASN A 138 -2.30 -13.71 5.54
N PHE A 139 -2.65 -14.84 6.17
CA PHE A 139 -3.98 -15.02 6.75
C PHE A 139 -4.29 -13.98 7.84
N LEU A 140 -3.29 -13.58 8.65
CA LEU A 140 -3.45 -12.51 9.63
C LEU A 140 -3.48 -11.14 8.97
N SER A 141 -2.65 -10.93 7.94
CA SER A 141 -2.61 -9.67 7.19
C SER A 141 -3.96 -9.36 6.53
N GLU A 142 -4.48 -10.31 5.75
CA GLU A 142 -5.77 -10.18 5.07
C GLU A 142 -6.93 -10.09 6.06
N GLY A 143 -6.89 -10.89 7.14
CA GLY A 143 -7.87 -10.79 8.23
C GLY A 143 -7.86 -9.42 8.89
N THR A 144 -6.69 -8.83 9.12
CA THR A 144 -6.55 -7.47 9.67
C THR A 144 -7.11 -6.43 8.70
N LEU A 145 -6.78 -6.54 7.40
CA LEU A 145 -7.28 -5.61 6.39
C LEU A 145 -8.82 -5.59 6.34
N ILE A 146 -9.44 -6.76 6.29
CA ILE A 146 -10.90 -6.90 6.23
C ILE A 146 -11.55 -6.37 7.51
N THR A 147 -11.02 -6.75 8.69
CA THR A 147 -11.61 -6.34 9.97
C THR A 147 -11.50 -4.84 10.22
N VAL A 148 -10.39 -4.20 9.86
CA VAL A 148 -10.23 -2.75 9.97
C VAL A 148 -11.26 -2.02 9.09
N PHE A 149 -11.41 -2.43 7.84
CA PHE A 149 -12.39 -1.81 6.94
C PHE A 149 -13.84 -2.05 7.36
N PHE A 150 -14.15 -3.25 7.86
CA PHE A 150 -15.47 -3.51 8.41
C PHE A 150 -15.77 -2.60 9.60
N ALA A 151 -14.84 -2.45 10.53
CA ALA A 151 -15.08 -1.63 11.71
C ALA A 151 -15.15 -0.11 11.39
N VAL A 152 -14.43 0.38 10.36
CA VAL A 152 -14.65 1.75 9.85
C VAL A 152 -16.07 1.93 9.28
N SER A 153 -16.60 0.89 8.64
CA SER A 153 -17.97 0.92 8.10
C SER A 153 -19.04 0.97 9.19
N LEU A 154 -18.78 0.40 10.37
CA LEU A 154 -19.69 0.43 11.52
C LEU A 154 -19.83 1.85 12.08
N ILE A 155 -18.71 2.58 12.24
CA ILE A 155 -18.72 3.97 12.72
C ILE A 155 -19.52 4.89 11.81
N THR A 156 -19.35 4.72 10.50
CA THR A 156 -19.92 5.64 9.51
C THR A 156 -21.28 5.17 8.95
N GLY A 157 -21.71 3.95 9.29
CA GLY A 157 -22.93 3.33 8.76
C GLY A 157 -22.88 3.03 7.26
N THR A 158 -21.70 3.14 6.63
CA THR A 158 -21.51 2.95 5.19
C THR A 158 -20.14 2.36 4.90
N ASN A 159 -20.03 1.58 3.83
CA ASN A 159 -18.76 1.03 3.37
C ASN A 159 -18.08 1.89 2.29
N ASN A 160 -18.69 3.01 1.91
CA ASN A 160 -18.18 3.85 0.83
C ASN A 160 -17.00 4.72 1.32
N PRO A 161 -15.80 4.59 0.72
CA PRO A 161 -14.61 5.27 1.20
C PRO A 161 -14.67 6.80 1.09
N TYR A 162 -15.42 7.35 0.13
CA TYR A 162 -15.58 8.81 0.00
C TYR A 162 -16.50 9.38 1.07
N VAL A 163 -17.59 8.67 1.37
CA VAL A 163 -18.55 9.08 2.41
C VAL A 163 -17.88 9.01 3.78
N THR A 164 -17.14 7.93 4.06
CA THR A 164 -16.37 7.79 5.29
C THR A 164 -15.32 8.89 5.42
N ASN A 165 -14.55 9.19 4.36
CA ASN A 165 -13.57 10.27 4.39
C ASN A 165 -14.23 11.63 4.69
N HIS A 166 -15.36 11.94 4.05
CA HIS A 166 -16.11 13.17 4.31
C HIS A 166 -16.64 13.24 5.76
N PHE A 167 -17.13 12.13 6.30
CA PHE A 167 -17.58 12.04 7.69
C PHE A 167 -16.43 12.29 8.69
N LEU A 168 -15.27 11.65 8.47
CA LEU A 168 -14.11 11.79 9.36
C LEU A 168 -13.44 13.17 9.22
N ALA A 169 -13.46 13.77 8.02
CA ALA A 169 -12.96 15.12 7.80
C ALA A 169 -13.82 16.20 8.48
N SER A 170 -15.13 15.97 8.62
CA SER A 170 -16.07 16.88 9.28
C SER A 170 -16.15 16.68 10.80
N ASN A 171 -15.85 15.47 11.30
CA ASN A 171 -15.95 15.13 12.72
C ASN A 171 -14.58 14.89 13.36
N ALA A 172 -13.86 15.99 13.69
CA ALA A 172 -12.53 15.90 14.30
C ALA A 172 -12.48 15.11 15.63
N ILE A 173 -13.58 15.10 16.39
CA ILE A 173 -13.67 14.38 17.68
C ILE A 173 -13.64 12.86 17.46
N ALA A 174 -14.26 12.37 16.38
CA ALA A 174 -14.25 10.94 16.04
C ALA A 174 -12.86 10.43 15.62
N ASN A 175 -11.95 11.32 15.23
CA ASN A 175 -10.57 10.93 14.90
C ASN A 175 -9.67 10.75 16.14
N ILE A 176 -10.13 11.15 17.32
CA ILE A 176 -9.35 11.11 18.58
C ILE A 176 -9.89 10.03 19.52
N SER A 177 -11.02 9.40 19.17
CA SER A 177 -11.62 8.35 19.97
C SER A 177 -10.74 7.10 20.01
N LEU A 178 -10.86 6.33 21.10
CA LEU A 178 -9.95 5.23 21.43
C LEU A 178 -10.00 4.09 20.39
N ASP A 179 -11.19 3.84 19.88
CA ASP A 179 -11.47 2.93 18.76
C ASP A 179 -10.69 3.34 17.50
N HIS A 180 -10.72 4.61 17.11
CA HIS A 180 -9.97 5.12 15.96
C HIS A 180 -8.45 5.04 16.13
N VAL A 181 -7.95 5.17 17.36
CA VAL A 181 -6.53 4.96 17.66
C VAL A 181 -6.13 3.50 17.43
N PHE A 182 -6.96 2.53 17.87
CA PHE A 182 -6.69 1.12 17.63
C PHE A 182 -6.73 0.77 16.13
N SER A 183 -7.68 1.32 15.37
CA SER A 183 -7.76 1.11 13.92
C SER A 183 -6.54 1.69 13.19
N THR A 184 -6.12 2.89 13.58
CA THR A 184 -4.93 3.55 13.03
C THR A 184 -3.67 2.74 13.30
N LEU A 185 -3.51 2.22 14.52
CA LEU A 185 -2.37 1.35 14.87
C LEU A 185 -2.41 0.04 14.09
N ALA A 186 -3.56 -0.64 14.02
CA ALA A 186 -3.72 -1.87 13.27
C ALA A 186 -3.36 -1.69 11.78
N PHE A 187 -3.92 -0.64 11.15
CA PHE A 187 -3.67 -0.36 9.74
C PHE A 187 -2.24 0.12 9.48
N PHE A 188 -1.63 0.87 10.41
CA PHE A 188 -0.22 1.25 10.29
C PHE A 188 0.71 0.04 10.37
N MET A 189 0.45 -0.90 11.29
CA MET A 189 1.22 -2.14 11.38
C MET A 189 1.07 -2.99 10.11
N LEU A 190 -0.16 -3.11 9.62
CA LEU A 190 -0.46 -3.77 8.35
C LEU A 190 0.27 -3.11 7.18
N PHE A 191 0.27 -1.78 7.11
CA PHE A 191 0.97 -1.01 6.08
C PHE A 191 2.47 -1.30 6.07
N LEU A 192 3.13 -1.38 7.23
CA LEU A 192 4.55 -1.72 7.32
C LEU A 192 4.84 -3.15 6.84
N TYR A 193 3.96 -4.10 7.17
CA TYR A 193 4.05 -5.49 6.68
C TYR A 193 3.89 -5.56 5.16
N GLU A 194 2.81 -4.99 4.62
CA GLU A 194 2.47 -5.06 3.20
C GLU A 194 3.45 -4.28 2.29
N THR A 195 4.25 -3.38 2.85
CA THR A 195 5.25 -2.60 2.11
C THR A 195 6.69 -3.03 2.36
N GLY A 196 6.88 -4.15 3.07
CA GLY A 196 8.18 -4.75 3.31
C GLY A 196 9.14 -3.85 4.09
N LYS A 197 8.64 -3.09 5.07
CA LYS A 197 9.42 -2.13 5.87
C LYS A 197 9.84 -2.73 7.22
N ILE A 198 10.88 -2.14 7.81
CA ILE A 198 11.28 -2.46 9.19
C ILE A 198 10.12 -2.04 10.12
N PRO A 199 9.73 -2.87 11.11
CA PRO A 199 10.48 -3.99 11.69
C PRO A 199 10.22 -5.37 11.05
N VAL A 200 9.35 -5.47 10.04
CA VAL A 200 8.93 -6.73 9.43
C VAL A 200 10.00 -7.27 8.49
N GLU A 201 10.38 -6.49 7.48
CA GLU A 201 11.34 -6.89 6.45
C GLU A 201 12.41 -5.80 6.28
N SER A 202 13.59 -6.22 5.80
CA SER A 202 14.70 -5.32 5.50
C SER A 202 15.40 -5.80 4.25
N SER A 203 15.65 -4.91 3.30
CA SER A 203 16.43 -5.22 2.10
C SER A 203 17.90 -5.50 2.44
N GLY A 204 18.49 -6.59 1.93
CA GLY A 204 19.96 -6.77 1.89
C GLY A 204 20.56 -8.05 2.48
N LEU A 205 19.78 -8.95 3.11
CA LEU A 205 20.26 -10.28 3.55
C LEU A 205 19.49 -11.37 2.78
N MET A 206 19.95 -11.56 1.54
CA MET A 206 19.16 -12.02 0.39
C MET A 206 18.87 -13.52 0.26
N GLU A 207 18.97 -14.36 1.30
CA GLU A 207 18.70 -15.80 1.11
C GLU A 207 17.83 -16.41 2.22
N LEU A 208 18.18 -16.21 3.48
CA LEU A 208 17.55 -16.95 4.58
C LEU A 208 16.32 -16.27 5.19
N GLY A 209 16.07 -14.98 4.90
CA GLY A 209 15.01 -14.20 5.54
C GLY A 209 14.14 -13.38 4.59
N MET A 210 14.13 -13.71 3.30
CA MET A 210 13.30 -13.03 2.30
C MET A 210 11.83 -13.41 2.45
N ILE A 211 10.94 -12.42 2.34
CA ILE A 211 9.49 -12.62 2.23
C ILE A 211 9.05 -11.99 0.91
N GLU A 212 8.95 -10.66 0.86
CA GLU A 212 8.45 -9.96 -0.31
C GLU A 212 9.46 -9.94 -1.46
N GLU A 213 10.75 -9.79 -1.16
CA GLU A 213 11.82 -9.83 -2.17
C GLU A 213 11.90 -11.22 -2.85
N GLY A 214 11.58 -12.28 -2.10
CA GLY A 214 11.58 -13.66 -2.60
C GLY A 214 10.54 -13.90 -3.69
N LEU A 215 9.40 -13.21 -3.63
CA LEU A 215 8.34 -13.31 -4.63
C LEU A 215 8.74 -12.71 -5.98
N THR A 216 9.71 -11.79 -5.99
CA THR A 216 10.15 -11.10 -7.21
C THR A 216 11.51 -11.56 -7.74
N PHE A 217 12.10 -12.57 -7.10
CA PHE A 217 13.50 -12.95 -7.27
C PHE A 217 13.87 -13.34 -8.71
N GLU A 218 12.99 -14.05 -9.40
CA GLU A 218 13.22 -14.55 -10.77
C GLU A 218 12.90 -13.53 -11.87
N TYR A 219 12.31 -12.38 -11.53
CA TYR A 219 11.98 -11.38 -12.53
C TYR A 219 13.22 -10.60 -12.96
N SER A 220 13.33 -10.38 -14.28
CA SER A 220 14.39 -9.57 -14.86
C SER A 220 13.84 -8.60 -15.92
N GLY A 221 14.68 -7.64 -16.33
CA GLY A 221 14.37 -6.69 -17.39
C GLY A 221 13.03 -5.95 -17.20
N LYS A 222 12.23 -5.92 -18.27
CA LYS A 222 10.92 -5.26 -18.32
C LYS A 222 9.94 -5.79 -17.29
N LEU A 223 9.90 -7.11 -17.07
CA LEU A 223 8.97 -7.72 -16.11
C LEU A 223 9.27 -7.28 -14.68
N LEU A 224 10.55 -7.18 -14.32
CA LEU A 224 10.97 -6.64 -13.03
C LEU A 224 10.63 -5.15 -12.89
N ALA A 225 10.75 -4.37 -13.98
CA ALA A 225 10.40 -2.95 -13.98
C ALA A 225 8.93 -2.74 -13.60
N ILE A 226 8.03 -3.49 -14.25
CA ILE A 226 6.60 -3.40 -14.03
C ILE A 226 6.23 -3.92 -12.64
N SER A 227 6.82 -5.03 -12.21
CA SER A 227 6.63 -5.57 -10.86
C SER A 227 7.02 -4.56 -9.78
N LYS A 228 8.18 -3.90 -9.91
CA LYS A 228 8.61 -2.83 -8.99
C LYS A 228 7.66 -1.63 -9.02
N TRP A 229 7.19 -1.23 -10.20
CA TRP A 229 6.24 -0.13 -10.32
C TRP A 229 4.92 -0.46 -9.60
N SER A 230 4.39 -1.67 -9.79
CA SER A 230 3.23 -2.18 -9.07
C SER A 230 3.42 -2.16 -7.56
N SER A 231 4.60 -2.54 -7.04
CA SER A 231 4.93 -2.42 -5.61
C SER A 231 4.94 -0.97 -5.12
N TYR A 232 5.45 -0.01 -5.90
CA TYR A 232 5.35 1.40 -5.54
C TYR A 232 3.91 1.88 -5.51
N MET A 233 3.08 1.47 -6.48
CA MET A 233 1.65 1.80 -6.49
C MET A 233 0.92 1.19 -5.28
N LYS A 234 1.20 -0.06 -4.91
CA LYS A 234 0.68 -0.69 -3.69
C LYS A 234 0.99 0.13 -2.45
N GLN A 235 2.26 0.51 -2.27
CA GLN A 235 2.69 1.35 -1.15
C GLN A 235 1.93 2.68 -1.14
N TYR A 236 1.80 3.31 -2.31
CA TYR A 236 1.09 4.58 -2.44
C TYR A 236 -0.41 4.48 -2.16
N LEU A 237 -1.07 3.41 -2.59
CA LEU A 237 -2.51 3.24 -2.38
C LEU A 237 -2.81 2.94 -0.92
N LEU A 238 -2.08 1.99 -0.30
CA LEU A 238 -2.24 1.70 1.13
C LEU A 238 -1.91 2.92 2.00
N GLY A 239 -0.83 3.65 1.68
CA GLY A 239 -0.48 4.87 2.39
C GLY A 239 -1.52 5.99 2.23
N SER A 240 -2.18 6.08 1.07
CA SER A 240 -3.25 7.06 0.84
C SER A 240 -4.49 6.74 1.67
N VAL A 241 -4.86 5.45 1.79
CA VAL A 241 -5.92 5.01 2.70
C VAL A 241 -5.55 5.32 4.15
N LEU A 242 -4.33 4.98 4.56
CA LEU A 242 -3.83 5.28 5.91
C LEU A 242 -3.93 6.78 6.22
N LEU A 243 -3.51 7.64 5.28
CA LEU A 243 -3.51 9.09 5.47
C LEU A 243 -4.92 9.68 5.49
N ASN A 244 -5.76 9.32 4.52
CA ASN A 244 -7.08 9.95 4.36
C ASN A 244 -8.14 9.37 5.29
N VAL A 245 -8.00 8.13 5.75
CA VAL A 245 -9.00 7.52 6.63
C VAL A 245 -8.54 7.58 8.09
N PHE A 246 -7.27 7.29 8.37
CA PHE A 246 -6.83 7.04 9.75
C PHE A 246 -6.02 8.19 10.36
N LEU A 247 -5.03 8.71 9.66
CA LEU A 247 -4.07 9.66 10.24
C LEU A 247 -4.51 11.13 10.16
N VAL A 248 -4.83 11.62 8.96
CA VAL A 248 -5.09 13.03 8.67
C VAL A 248 -6.19 13.12 7.60
N PRO A 249 -7.47 12.86 7.94
CA PRO A 249 -8.57 12.93 6.97
C PRO A 249 -8.81 14.35 6.44
N TRP A 250 -8.52 15.38 7.24
CA TRP A 250 -8.72 16.79 6.86
C TRP A 250 -7.73 17.30 5.80
N GLY A 251 -8.04 18.45 5.21
CA GLY A 251 -7.14 19.18 4.31
C GLY A 251 -7.50 19.11 2.82
N LEU A 252 -8.26 18.11 2.37
CA LEU A 252 -8.68 17.98 0.97
C LEU A 252 -10.12 18.47 0.84
N TYR A 253 -10.33 19.55 0.09
CA TYR A 253 -11.64 20.22 0.00
C TYR A 253 -11.98 20.68 -1.41
N SER A 254 -11.03 20.59 -2.34
CA SER A 254 -11.18 21.22 -3.65
C SER A 254 -11.94 20.28 -4.59
N SER A 255 -13.00 20.78 -5.22
CA SER A 255 -13.81 20.03 -6.20
C SER A 255 -13.93 20.79 -7.52
N GLY A 256 -14.25 20.09 -8.60
CA GLY A 256 -14.39 20.70 -9.92
C GLY A 256 -13.07 21.28 -10.41
N TYR A 257 -13.08 22.45 -11.07
CA TYR A 257 -11.86 22.99 -11.70
C TYR A 257 -10.70 23.29 -10.73
N THR A 258 -10.93 23.34 -9.42
CA THR A 258 -9.91 23.60 -8.41
C THR A 258 -9.25 22.34 -7.85
N PHE A 259 -9.60 21.13 -8.32
CA PHE A 259 -9.09 19.85 -7.78
C PHE A 259 -7.55 19.77 -7.68
N LEU A 260 -6.81 20.51 -8.51
CA LEU A 260 -5.35 20.55 -8.49
C LEU A 260 -4.75 21.21 -7.24
N LEU A 261 -5.52 22.02 -6.51
CA LEU A 261 -5.06 22.67 -5.26
C LEU A 261 -4.82 21.66 -4.13
N ASP A 262 -5.40 20.47 -4.24
CA ASP A 262 -5.26 19.41 -3.23
C ASP A 262 -3.97 18.59 -3.41
N ILE A 263 -3.28 18.71 -4.56
CA ILE A 263 -2.02 18.00 -4.83
C ILE A 263 -0.90 18.36 -3.82
N PRO A 264 -0.59 19.64 -3.56
CA PRO A 264 0.41 20.01 -2.57
C PRO A 264 0.07 19.52 -1.15
N ILE A 265 -1.22 19.50 -0.81
CA ILE A 265 -1.71 19.04 0.49
C ILE A 265 -1.47 17.53 0.62
N MET A 266 -1.84 16.76 -0.40
CA MET A 266 -1.58 15.32 -0.43
C MET A 266 -0.08 15.02 -0.37
N PHE A 267 0.74 15.80 -1.07
CA PHE A 267 2.19 15.69 -1.01
C PHE A 267 2.73 15.93 0.41
N ALA A 268 2.22 16.94 1.11
CA ALA A 268 2.58 17.23 2.50
C ALA A 268 2.16 16.10 3.46
N LYS A 269 0.94 15.54 3.31
CA LYS A 269 0.49 14.36 4.08
C LYS A 269 1.45 13.18 3.89
N TRP A 270 1.87 12.93 2.66
CA TRP A 270 2.84 11.87 2.35
C TRP A 270 4.23 12.11 2.94
N LEU A 271 4.72 13.35 2.95
CA LEU A 271 5.98 13.67 3.62
C LEU A 271 5.92 13.39 5.12
N LEU A 272 4.78 13.68 5.77
CA LEU A 272 4.56 13.33 7.17
C LEU A 272 4.62 11.81 7.38
N LEU A 273 3.92 11.03 6.54
CA LEU A 273 3.96 9.57 6.64
C LEU A 273 5.39 9.03 6.45
N ILE A 274 6.12 9.55 5.46
CA ILE A 274 7.51 9.14 5.23
C ILE A 274 8.39 9.46 6.44
N LEU A 275 8.22 10.62 7.08
CA LEU A 275 8.97 10.97 8.27
C LEU A 275 8.70 10.00 9.42
N VAL A 276 7.43 9.64 9.65
CA VAL A 276 7.05 8.61 10.65
C VAL A 276 7.68 7.26 10.31
N VAL A 277 7.59 6.80 9.07
CA VAL A 277 8.17 5.52 8.62
C VAL A 277 9.69 5.53 8.76
N VAL A 278 10.37 6.62 8.40
CA VAL A 278 11.83 6.74 8.55
C VAL A 278 12.24 6.67 10.02
N ILE A 279 11.50 7.32 10.92
CA ILE A 279 11.75 7.20 12.37
C ILE A 279 11.62 5.74 12.81
N VAL A 280 10.54 5.05 12.41
CA VAL A 280 10.31 3.64 12.77
C VAL A 280 11.44 2.75 12.21
N GLU A 281 11.79 2.91 10.93
CA GLU A 281 12.82 2.07 10.30
C GLU A 281 14.24 2.29 10.83
N THR A 282 14.53 3.46 11.39
CA THR A 282 15.85 3.81 11.92
C THR A 282 15.98 3.58 13.43
N THR A 283 14.86 3.48 14.14
CA THR A 283 14.83 3.21 15.59
C THR A 283 14.61 1.74 15.93
N LEU A 284 13.84 1.01 15.10
CA LEU A 284 13.54 -0.39 15.33
C LEU A 284 14.51 -1.32 14.61
N ALA A 285 14.77 -2.47 15.24
CA ALA A 285 15.51 -3.56 14.61
C ALA A 285 14.58 -4.50 13.84
N LYS A 286 15.13 -5.19 12.83
CA LYS A 286 14.43 -6.27 12.12
C LYS A 286 14.02 -7.37 13.09
N LEU A 287 12.75 -7.76 13.04
CA LEU A 287 12.23 -8.91 13.78
C LEU A 287 12.75 -10.23 13.19
N ARG A 288 12.87 -11.25 14.05
CA ARG A 288 13.08 -12.63 13.58
C ARG A 288 11.83 -13.10 12.84
N LEU A 289 12.01 -13.92 11.80
CA LEU A 289 10.94 -14.40 10.92
C LEU A 289 9.70 -14.91 11.69
N PHE A 290 9.89 -15.74 12.72
CA PHE A 290 8.78 -16.28 13.51
C PHE A 290 8.03 -15.25 14.36
N ARG A 291 8.66 -14.11 14.71
CA ARG A 291 8.01 -13.02 15.45
C ARG A 291 7.15 -12.11 14.57
N ILE A 292 7.20 -12.30 13.25
CA ILE A 292 6.30 -11.58 12.33
C ILE A 292 4.85 -12.04 12.54
N ILE A 293 4.64 -13.31 12.93
CA ILE A 293 3.32 -13.80 13.34
C ILE A 293 2.82 -13.01 14.55
N ASP A 294 3.64 -12.87 15.59
CA ASP A 294 3.27 -12.11 16.80
C ASP A 294 2.94 -10.65 16.46
N TYR A 295 3.71 -10.04 15.55
CA TYR A 295 3.47 -8.68 15.07
C TYR A 295 2.12 -8.54 14.37
N LEU A 296 1.81 -9.44 13.42
CA LEU A 296 0.53 -9.44 12.72
C LEU A 296 -0.64 -9.85 13.63
N ALA A 297 -0.42 -10.73 14.59
CA ALA A 297 -1.43 -11.11 15.58
C ALA A 297 -1.77 -9.92 16.49
N ALA A 298 -0.79 -9.08 16.85
CA ALA A 298 -1.04 -7.83 17.54
C ALA A 298 -1.82 -6.83 16.67
N ALA A 299 -1.47 -6.69 15.38
CA ALA A 299 -2.23 -5.85 14.44
C ALA A 299 -3.70 -6.31 14.32
N PHE A 300 -3.91 -7.62 14.19
CA PHE A 300 -5.24 -8.24 14.16
C PHE A 300 -6.00 -8.09 15.49
N THR A 301 -5.29 -8.14 16.62
CA THR A 301 -5.91 -7.90 17.93
C THR A 301 -6.37 -6.45 18.04
N PHE A 302 -5.57 -5.48 17.60
CA PHE A 302 -5.98 -4.07 17.57
C PHE A 302 -7.19 -3.84 16.67
N SER A 303 -7.29 -4.53 15.52
CA SER A 303 -8.48 -4.42 14.66
C SER A 303 -9.74 -5.05 15.27
N ILE A 304 -9.60 -6.15 16.03
CA ILE A 304 -10.72 -6.73 16.78
C ILE A 304 -11.13 -5.82 17.95
N LEU A 305 -10.17 -5.28 18.71
CA LEU A 305 -10.46 -4.33 19.78
C LEU A 305 -11.21 -3.13 19.21
N PHE A 306 -10.76 -2.58 18.08
CA PHE A 306 -11.47 -1.53 17.38
C PHE A 306 -12.94 -1.88 17.12
N LEU A 307 -13.22 -3.07 16.58
CA LEU A 307 -14.59 -3.54 16.33
C LEU A 307 -15.42 -3.62 17.62
N ILE A 308 -14.89 -4.25 18.67
CA ILE A 308 -15.60 -4.40 19.95
C ILE A 308 -15.88 -3.03 20.57
N PHE A 309 -14.89 -2.14 20.60
CA PHE A 309 -15.04 -0.81 21.19
C PHE A 309 -16.01 0.05 20.39
N SER A 310 -16.01 -0.05 19.06
CA SER A 310 -16.96 0.65 18.19
C SER A 310 -18.41 0.20 18.43
N GLU A 311 -18.65 -1.07 18.76
CA GLU A 311 -19.99 -1.62 19.02
C GLU A 311 -20.45 -1.44 20.48
N VAL A 312 -19.54 -1.49 21.45
CA VAL A 312 -19.89 -1.51 22.88
C VAL A 312 -19.97 -0.11 23.49
N ILE A 313 -19.28 0.89 22.92
CA ILE A 313 -19.24 2.26 23.47
C ILE A 313 -20.36 3.16 22.92
N PHE A 314 -21.13 2.71 21.94
CA PHE A 314 -22.26 3.44 21.36
C PHE A 314 -23.60 2.73 21.53
#